data_AF-A0A920C9S2-F1
#
_entry.id   AF-A0A920C9S2-F1
#
_cell.length_a   1.000
_cell.length_b   1.000
_cell.length_c   1.000
_cell.angle_alpha   90.00
_cell.angle_beta   90.00
_cell.angle_gamma   90.00
#
_symmetry.space_group_name_H-M   'P 1'
#
loop_
_entity.id
_entity.type
_entity.pdbx_description
1 polymer ?
#
loop_
_entity_poly.entity_id
_entity_poly.type
_entity_poly.pdbx_seq_one_letter_code
_entity_poly.pdbx_strand_id
1 'polypeptide(L)'
;MNWRFMTILVKKILGTPFKPAKRGASGELVFQKPVLWIVLVIGGCLAGWLALVMSLMTESSPDEEQLVYLLAVIAVFFTLFLPGVLSFKAEAGESSIKVRRWNGRRMLKYEEITSVEHTRFFGGQFILKSPRGTIRLSEHMTGIAELISLLSARIGDQSCTQANVALAKRKADFERY
;
A
#
# COMPACT_ATOMS: atom_id res chain seq x y z
N MET A 1 11.82 22.31 -8.76
CA MET A 1 11.09 21.63 -7.65
C MET A 1 11.94 21.71 -6.39
N ASN A 2 11.48 22.40 -5.34
CA ASN A 2 12.31 22.77 -4.18
C ASN A 2 12.76 21.55 -3.35
N TRP A 3 14.06 21.42 -3.08
CA TRP A 3 14.65 20.37 -2.22
C TRP A 3 13.91 20.24 -0.87
N ARG A 4 13.56 21.38 -0.27
CA ARG A 4 12.76 21.45 0.97
C ARG A 4 11.40 20.76 0.88
N PHE A 5 10.73 20.84 -0.26
CA PHE A 5 9.44 20.19 -0.48
C PHE A 5 9.58 18.66 -0.55
N MET A 6 10.63 18.16 -1.22
CA MET A 6 10.94 16.73 -1.25
C MET A 6 11.23 16.17 0.15
N THR A 7 12.03 16.85 0.96
CA THR A 7 12.31 16.41 2.34
C THR A 7 11.04 16.32 3.20
N ILE A 8 10.12 17.29 3.09
CA ILE A 8 8.85 17.27 3.83
C ILE A 8 7.98 16.08 3.39
N LEU A 9 7.91 15.82 2.08
CA LEU A 9 7.17 14.69 1.51
C LEU A 9 7.75 13.35 1.98
N VAL A 10 9.07 13.18 1.89
CA VAL A 10 9.77 11.96 2.32
C VAL A 10 9.53 11.71 3.81
N LYS A 11 9.70 12.72 4.66
CA LYS A 11 9.45 12.62 6.09
C LYS A 11 8.00 12.24 6.41
N LYS A 12 7.04 12.80 5.67
CA LYS A 12 5.61 12.47 5.81
C LYS A 12 5.31 11.02 5.41
N ILE A 13 5.93 10.53 4.32
CA ILE A 13 5.76 9.15 3.85
C ILE A 13 6.41 8.16 4.83
N LEU A 14 7.63 8.45 5.30
CA LEU A 14 8.37 7.62 6.25
C LEU A 14 7.71 7.57 7.64
N GLY A 15 7.09 8.66 8.09
CA GLY A 15 6.40 8.71 9.38
C GLY A 15 5.00 8.10 9.37
N THR A 16 4.38 7.90 8.21
CA THR A 16 3.00 7.36 8.12
C THR A 16 2.81 6.00 8.79
N PRO A 17 3.73 5.01 8.63
CA PRO A 17 3.68 3.71 9.29
C PRO A 17 3.63 3.74 10.83
N PHE A 18 4.23 4.76 11.43
CA PHE A 18 4.38 4.90 12.88
C PHE A 18 3.26 5.74 13.54
N LYS A 19 2.37 6.33 12.75
CA LYS A 19 1.16 6.97 13.27
C LYS A 19 0.18 5.91 13.77
N PRO A 20 -0.61 6.19 14.81
CA PRO A 20 -1.62 5.24 15.29
C PRO A 20 -2.62 4.87 14.18
N ALA A 21 -3.05 3.62 14.13
CA ALA A 21 -4.06 3.22 13.16
C ALA A 21 -5.42 3.85 13.51
N LYS A 22 -6.27 4.05 12.51
CA LYS A 22 -7.64 4.52 12.75
C LYS A 22 -8.41 3.44 13.52
N ARG A 23 -9.17 3.83 14.52
CA ARG A 23 -10.08 2.92 15.24
C ARG A 23 -11.44 2.89 14.54
N GLY A 24 -11.98 1.70 14.32
CA GLY A 24 -13.36 1.50 13.89
C GLY A 24 -14.35 1.68 15.04
N ALA A 25 -15.64 1.62 14.73
CA ALA A 25 -16.72 1.77 15.72
C ALA A 25 -16.69 0.68 16.81
N SER A 26 -16.18 -0.50 16.47
CA SER A 26 -16.01 -1.67 17.34
C SER A 26 -14.65 -1.71 18.06
N GLY A 27 -13.81 -0.67 17.94
CA GLY A 27 -12.45 -0.66 18.46
C GLY A 27 -11.41 -1.38 17.58
N GLU A 28 -11.82 -1.96 16.46
CA GLU A 28 -10.92 -2.59 15.48
C GLU A 28 -9.92 -1.60 14.88
N LEU A 29 -8.70 -2.05 14.60
CA LEU A 29 -7.70 -1.27 13.90
C LEU A 29 -7.97 -1.30 12.40
N VAL A 30 -8.20 -0.15 11.79
CA VAL A 30 -8.49 -0.02 10.36
C VAL A 30 -7.27 0.52 9.62
N PHE A 31 -6.78 -0.27 8.67
CA PHE A 31 -5.66 0.04 7.80
C PHE A 31 -6.15 0.31 6.39
N GLN A 32 -5.76 1.48 5.88
CA GLN A 32 -6.04 1.91 4.51
C GLN A 32 -4.74 2.29 3.82
N LYS A 33 -4.75 2.22 2.48
CA LYS A 33 -3.68 2.80 1.67
C LYS A 33 -3.63 4.31 1.93
N PRO A 34 -2.44 4.92 2.00
CA PRO A 34 -2.34 6.35 2.25
C PRO A 34 -2.94 7.11 1.07
N VAL A 35 -3.61 8.23 1.37
CA VAL A 35 -4.34 9.05 0.40
C VAL A 35 -3.45 9.49 -0.76
N LEU A 36 -2.16 9.74 -0.51
CA LEU A 36 -1.20 10.10 -1.55
C LEU A 36 -1.13 9.04 -2.67
N TRP A 37 -1.10 7.75 -2.34
CA TRP A 37 -1.09 6.68 -3.34
C TRP A 37 -2.39 6.65 -4.14
N ILE A 38 -3.54 6.89 -3.49
CA ILE A 38 -4.85 6.97 -4.16
C ILE A 38 -4.87 8.15 -5.14
N VAL A 39 -4.44 9.33 -4.68
CA VAL A 39 -4.38 10.56 -5.49
C VAL A 39 -3.43 10.40 -6.67
N LEU A 40 -2.26 9.79 -6.48
CA LEU A 40 -1.30 9.55 -7.57
C LEU A 40 -1.88 8.61 -8.64
N VAL A 41 -2.58 7.55 -8.24
CA VAL A 41 -3.17 6.60 -9.19
C VAL A 41 -4.36 7.22 -9.91
N ILE A 42 -5.24 7.94 -9.21
CA ILE A 42 -6.36 8.67 -9.85
C ILE A 42 -5.83 9.75 -10.79
N GLY A 43 -4.86 10.56 -10.34
CA GLY A 43 -4.27 11.63 -11.13
C GLY A 43 -3.55 11.10 -12.37
N GLY A 44 -2.78 10.03 -12.25
CA GLY A 44 -2.14 9.36 -13.38
C GLY A 44 -3.15 8.78 -14.37
N CYS A 45 -4.26 8.21 -13.87
CA CYS A 45 -5.36 7.72 -14.70
C CYS A 45 -6.02 8.87 -15.48
N LEU A 46 -6.41 9.96 -14.80
CA LEU A 46 -7.04 11.12 -15.43
C LEU A 46 -6.12 11.79 -16.46
N ALA A 47 -4.83 11.97 -16.12
CA ALA A 47 -3.85 12.54 -17.03
C ALA A 47 -3.63 11.66 -18.27
N GLY A 48 -3.56 10.33 -18.09
CA GLY A 48 -3.43 9.38 -19.19
C GLY A 48 -4.63 9.40 -20.14
N TRP A 49 -5.85 9.39 -19.58
CA TRP A 49 -7.08 9.51 -20.38
C TRP A 49 -7.20 10.86 -21.08
N LEU A 50 -6.86 11.97 -20.40
CA LEU A 50 -6.87 13.30 -21.00
C LEU A 50 -5.87 13.40 -22.15
N ALA A 51 -4.64 12.91 -21.97
CA ALA A 51 -3.62 12.89 -23.01
C ALA A 51 -4.07 12.07 -24.24
N LEU A 52 -4.70 10.91 -24.01
CA LEU A 52 -5.27 10.09 -25.07
C LEU A 52 -6.38 10.83 -25.84
N VAL A 53 -7.34 11.44 -25.12
CA VAL A 53 -8.44 12.18 -25.76
C VAL A 53 -7.91 13.35 -26.58
N MET A 54 -6.97 14.13 -26.03
CA MET A 54 -6.35 15.24 -26.74
C MET A 54 -5.64 14.75 -28.01
N SER A 55 -4.93 13.63 -27.92
CA SER A 55 -4.22 13.04 -29.06
C SER A 55 -5.16 12.53 -30.15
N LEU A 56 -6.37 12.10 -29.80
CA LEU A 56 -7.39 11.67 -30.78
C LEU A 56 -8.09 12.86 -31.44
N MET A 57 -8.07 14.05 -30.82
CA MET A 57 -8.67 15.27 -31.37
C MET A 57 -7.72 16.06 -32.27
N THR A 58 -6.41 15.87 -32.12
CA THR A 58 -5.39 16.40 -33.03
C THR A 58 -5.16 15.41 -34.16
N GLU A 59 -5.10 15.88 -35.41
CA GLU A 59 -4.62 15.05 -36.53
C GLU A 59 -3.17 14.65 -36.25
N SER A 60 -2.98 13.42 -35.77
CA SER A 60 -1.67 12.90 -35.39
C SER A 60 -0.86 12.52 -36.62
N SER A 61 0.38 12.99 -36.67
CA SER A 61 1.37 12.55 -37.65
C SER A 61 1.75 11.07 -37.42
N PRO A 62 2.28 10.35 -38.43
CA PRO A 62 2.63 8.94 -38.30
C PRO A 62 3.68 8.65 -37.21
N ASP A 63 4.56 9.61 -36.89
CA ASP A 63 5.53 9.49 -35.79
C ASP A 63 4.86 9.63 -34.40
N GLU A 64 3.70 10.27 -34.32
CA GLU A 64 2.94 10.44 -33.07
C GLU A 64 2.04 9.24 -32.77
N GLU A 65 1.71 8.38 -33.75
CA GLU A 65 0.90 7.19 -33.54
C GLU A 65 1.47 6.26 -32.45
N GLN A 66 2.80 6.07 -32.42
CA GLN A 66 3.46 5.25 -31.40
C GLN A 66 3.30 5.84 -29.98
N LEU A 67 3.33 7.16 -29.86
CA LEU A 67 3.07 7.86 -28.60
C LEU A 67 1.63 7.66 -28.15
N VAL A 68 0.67 7.71 -29.08
CA VAL A 68 -0.75 7.44 -28.76
C VAL A 68 -0.94 6.04 -28.22
N TYR A 69 -0.35 5.03 -28.85
CA TYR A 69 -0.44 3.65 -28.38
C TYR A 69 0.21 3.47 -27.00
N LEU A 70 1.38 4.07 -26.77
CA LEU A 70 2.03 4.02 -25.47
C LEU A 70 1.17 4.67 -24.38
N LEU A 71 0.59 5.84 -24.65
CA LEU A 71 -0.32 6.53 -23.74
C LEU A 71 -1.58 5.70 -23.46
N ALA A 72 -2.13 5.04 -24.49
CA ALA A 72 -3.27 4.13 -24.34
C ALA A 72 -2.95 2.96 -23.41
N VAL A 73 -1.80 2.31 -23.61
CA VAL A 73 -1.36 1.20 -22.75
C VAL A 73 -1.18 1.67 -21.30
N ILE A 74 -0.59 2.85 -21.09
CA ILE A 74 -0.40 3.43 -19.76
C ILE A 74 -1.76 3.75 -19.11
N ALA A 75 -2.69 4.36 -19.84
CA ALA A 75 -4.03 4.71 -19.33
C ALA A 75 -4.82 3.45 -18.94
N VAL A 76 -4.81 2.42 -19.79
CA VAL A 76 -5.43 1.12 -19.50
C VAL A 76 -4.77 0.48 -18.27
N PHE A 77 -3.44 0.49 -18.18
CA PHE A 77 -2.71 -0.05 -17.03
C PHE A 77 -3.13 0.64 -15.72
N PHE A 78 -3.13 1.97 -15.66
CA PHE A 78 -3.57 2.69 -14.45
C PHE A 78 -5.04 2.41 -14.12
N THR A 79 -5.90 2.31 -15.13
CA THR A 79 -7.31 1.97 -14.95
C THR A 79 -7.50 0.58 -14.34
N LEU A 80 -6.72 -0.42 -14.77
CA LEU A 80 -6.76 -1.77 -14.21
C LEU A 80 -6.24 -1.84 -12.76
N PHE A 81 -5.29 -0.98 -12.39
CA PHE A 81 -4.75 -0.93 -11.03
C PHE A 81 -5.66 -0.18 -10.05
N LEU A 82 -6.48 0.74 -10.55
CA LEU A 82 -7.33 1.61 -9.73
C LEU A 82 -8.29 0.85 -8.78
N PRO A 83 -9.04 -0.18 -9.22
CA PRO A 83 -9.90 -0.96 -8.32
C PRO A 83 -9.13 -1.64 -7.19
N GLY A 84 -7.90 -2.10 -7.47
CA GLY A 84 -7.05 -2.76 -6.48
C GLY A 84 -6.61 -1.83 -5.35
N VAL A 85 -6.35 -0.55 -5.67
CA VAL A 85 -5.96 0.47 -4.70
C VAL A 85 -7.16 0.99 -3.92
N LEU A 86 -8.30 1.22 -4.59
CA LEU A 86 -9.52 1.75 -3.97
C LEU A 86 -10.25 0.72 -3.10
N SER A 87 -10.25 -0.55 -3.51
CA SER A 87 -10.99 -1.60 -2.79
C SER A 87 -10.22 -2.17 -1.61
N PHE A 88 -8.97 -1.78 -1.41
CA PHE A 88 -8.14 -2.30 -0.33
C PHE A 88 -8.57 -1.72 1.01
N LYS A 89 -9.00 -2.59 1.93
CA LYS A 89 -9.21 -2.26 3.34
C LYS A 89 -8.76 -3.44 4.19
N ALA A 90 -7.98 -3.20 5.23
CA ALA A 90 -7.66 -4.22 6.22
C ALA A 90 -8.15 -3.77 7.60
N GLU A 91 -8.64 -4.72 8.39
CA GLU A 91 -9.21 -4.53 9.71
C GLU A 91 -8.59 -5.59 10.63
N ALA A 92 -7.94 -5.17 11.71
CA ALA A 92 -7.47 -6.08 12.75
C ALA A 92 -8.36 -5.94 13.98
N GLY A 93 -9.18 -6.96 14.22
CA GLY A 93 -10.01 -7.09 15.41
C GLY A 93 -9.29 -7.85 16.51
N GLU A 94 -10.03 -8.28 17.53
CA GLU A 94 -9.47 -8.95 18.71
C GLU A 94 -8.93 -10.36 18.42
N SER A 95 -9.58 -11.11 17.53
CA SER A 95 -9.25 -12.52 17.24
C SER A 95 -8.78 -12.78 15.80
N SER A 96 -8.97 -11.82 14.89
CA SER A 96 -8.65 -12.01 13.48
C SER A 96 -8.32 -10.71 12.75
N ILE A 97 -7.60 -10.88 11.63
CA ILE A 97 -7.36 -9.84 10.63
C ILE A 97 -8.24 -10.15 9.41
N LYS A 98 -9.05 -9.18 9.03
CA LYS A 98 -9.86 -9.20 7.80
C LYS A 98 -9.23 -8.28 6.77
N VAL A 99 -9.11 -8.76 5.54
CA VAL A 99 -8.60 -7.97 4.41
C VAL A 99 -9.58 -8.07 3.26
N ARG A 100 -10.14 -6.93 2.88
CA ARG A 100 -10.91 -6.73 1.67
C ARG A 100 -10.00 -6.26 0.55
N ARG A 101 -10.13 -6.89 -0.61
CA ARG A 101 -9.48 -6.54 -1.87
C ARG A 101 -10.53 -6.56 -2.98
N TRP A 102 -10.13 -6.11 -4.16
CA TRP A 102 -11.00 -6.13 -5.34
C TRP A 102 -11.43 -7.58 -5.69
N ASN A 103 -10.56 -8.57 -5.49
CA ASN A 103 -10.82 -9.98 -5.77
C ASN A 103 -11.51 -10.75 -4.61
N GLY A 104 -12.05 -10.04 -3.62
CA GLY A 104 -12.82 -10.65 -2.53
C GLY A 104 -12.34 -10.27 -1.12
N ARG A 105 -12.84 -11.00 -0.13
CA ARG A 105 -12.52 -10.81 1.29
C ARG A 105 -11.80 -12.04 1.81
N ARG A 106 -10.73 -11.83 2.58
CA ARG A 106 -10.03 -12.88 3.32
C ARG A 106 -10.00 -12.54 4.79
N MET A 107 -10.15 -13.55 5.63
CA MET A 107 -10.04 -13.43 7.08
C MET A 107 -9.02 -14.43 7.55
N LEU A 108 -8.16 -14.01 8.48
CA LEU A 108 -7.12 -14.82 9.05
C LEU A 108 -7.14 -14.66 10.57
N LYS A 109 -7.31 -15.77 11.29
CA LYS A 109 -7.23 -15.78 12.75
C LYS A 109 -5.77 -15.66 13.19
N TYR A 110 -5.51 -15.02 14.31
CA TYR A 110 -4.14 -14.86 14.80
C TYR A 110 -3.43 -16.20 15.04
N GLU A 111 -4.15 -17.17 15.59
CA GLU A 111 -3.67 -18.54 15.85
C GLU A 111 -3.24 -19.29 14.58
N GLU A 112 -3.75 -18.89 13.42
CA GLU A 112 -3.42 -19.53 12.14
C GLU A 112 -2.17 -18.92 11.49
N ILE A 113 -1.67 -17.79 12.01
CA ILE A 113 -0.51 -17.10 11.45
C ILE A 113 0.75 -17.82 11.93
N THR A 114 1.50 -18.39 10.99
CA THR A 114 2.76 -19.08 11.28
C THR A 114 3.96 -18.14 11.28
N SER A 115 3.98 -17.15 10.39
CA SER A 115 5.07 -16.17 10.33
C SER A 115 4.64 -14.86 9.67
N VAL A 116 5.38 -13.79 9.97
CA VAL A 116 5.25 -12.48 9.35
C VAL A 116 6.57 -12.11 8.70
N GLU A 117 6.59 -12.18 7.38
CA GLU A 117 7.77 -11.89 6.57
C GLU A 117 7.73 -10.47 5.99
N HIS A 118 8.89 -9.98 5.58
CA HIS A 118 9.01 -8.71 4.87
C HIS A 118 9.59 -8.93 3.47
N THR A 119 9.01 -8.26 2.48
CA THR A 119 9.58 -8.18 1.14
C THR A 119 9.74 -6.73 0.73
N ARG A 120 10.74 -6.42 -0.09
CA ARG A 120 10.98 -5.06 -0.64
C ARG A 120 10.19 -4.77 -1.92
N PHE A 121 9.51 -5.76 -2.49
CA PHE A 121 8.76 -5.58 -3.74
C PHE A 121 7.64 -4.54 -3.61
N PHE A 122 7.44 -3.74 -4.67
CA PHE A 122 6.40 -2.69 -4.74
C PHE A 122 6.43 -1.68 -3.59
N GLY A 123 7.61 -1.18 -3.23
CA GLY A 123 7.77 -0.27 -2.09
C GLY A 123 7.58 -0.95 -0.74
N GLY A 124 7.71 -2.27 -0.71
CA GLY A 124 7.73 -3.07 0.51
C GLY A 124 6.37 -3.51 1.05
N GLN A 125 6.34 -4.75 1.53
CA GLN A 125 5.13 -5.42 2.01
C GLN A 125 5.46 -6.37 3.16
N PHE A 126 4.55 -6.41 4.14
CA PHE A 126 4.50 -7.47 5.14
C PHE A 126 3.61 -8.61 4.63
N ILE A 127 4.11 -9.84 4.73
CA ILE A 127 3.43 -11.05 4.29
C ILE A 127 3.11 -11.88 5.52
N LEU A 128 1.83 -11.94 5.87
CA LEU A 128 1.32 -12.83 6.90
C LEU A 128 1.11 -14.20 6.26
N LYS A 129 1.85 -15.20 6.71
CA LYS A 129 1.75 -16.59 6.24
C LYS A 129 0.85 -17.39 7.16
N SER A 130 -0.01 -18.20 6.56
CA SER A 130 -0.80 -19.22 7.24
C SER A 130 -0.93 -20.46 6.37
N PRO A 131 -1.32 -21.62 6.93
CA PRO A 131 -1.57 -22.82 6.15
C PRO A 131 -2.71 -22.63 5.13
N ARG A 132 -3.64 -21.70 5.41
CA ARG A 132 -4.79 -21.38 4.54
C ARG A 132 -4.47 -20.33 3.48
N GLY A 133 -3.27 -19.75 3.49
CA GLY A 133 -2.81 -18.85 2.46
C GLY A 133 -2.00 -17.68 3.00
N THR A 134 -1.88 -16.63 2.19
CA THR A 134 -1.09 -15.45 2.53
C THR A 134 -1.91 -14.17 2.42
N ILE A 135 -1.66 -13.26 3.36
CA ILE A 135 -2.17 -11.89 3.34
C ILE A 135 -0.97 -10.96 3.21
N ARG A 136 -1.03 -10.07 2.22
CA ARG A 136 -0.02 -9.03 1.98
C ARG A 136 -0.54 -7.68 2.41
N LEU A 137 0.19 -7.00 3.28
CA LEU A 137 -0.09 -5.65 3.75
C LEU A 137 1.06 -4.75 3.32
N SER A 138 0.76 -3.52 2.89
CA SER A 138 1.82 -2.60 2.46
C SER A 138 2.48 -1.98 3.67
N GLU A 139 3.81 -1.87 3.64
CA GLU A 139 4.58 -1.25 4.72
C GLU A 139 4.29 0.26 4.88
N HIS A 140 3.65 0.88 3.91
CA HIS A 140 3.30 2.30 3.92
C HIS A 140 1.93 2.61 4.56
N MET A 141 1.21 1.59 5.02
CA MET A 141 -0.10 1.79 5.65
C MET A 141 0.04 2.51 6.98
N THR A 142 -0.88 3.43 7.25
CA THR A 142 -0.95 4.12 8.54
C THR A 142 -1.21 3.11 9.66
N GLY A 143 -0.40 3.12 10.71
CA GLY A 143 -0.55 2.20 11.85
C GLY A 143 0.03 0.81 11.65
N ILE A 144 0.72 0.54 10.54
CA ILE A 144 1.26 -0.80 10.31
C ILE A 144 2.27 -1.24 11.39
N ALA A 145 3.02 -0.30 11.99
CA ALA A 145 3.92 -0.62 13.10
C ALA A 145 3.16 -1.14 14.32
N GLU A 146 1.99 -0.55 14.60
CA GLU A 146 1.09 -0.98 15.66
C GLU A 146 0.53 -2.38 15.38
N LEU A 147 0.20 -2.67 14.11
CA LEU A 147 -0.23 -4.02 13.72
C LEU A 147 0.86 -5.08 13.96
N ILE A 148 2.11 -4.79 13.57
CA ILE A 148 3.21 -5.73 13.80
C ILE A 148 3.48 -5.92 15.29
N SER A 149 3.38 -4.85 16.10
CA SER A 149 3.47 -4.96 17.55
C SER A 149 2.37 -5.85 18.13
N LEU A 150 1.12 -5.70 17.66
CA LEU A 150 0.00 -6.55 18.07
C LEU A 150 0.24 -8.00 17.66
N LEU A 151 0.70 -8.24 16.43
CA LEU A 151 1.03 -9.57 15.94
C LEU A 151 2.12 -10.21 16.80
N SER A 152 3.22 -9.49 17.05
CA SER A 152 4.33 -10.00 17.87
C SER A 152 3.86 -10.40 19.27
N ALA A 153 2.96 -9.61 19.87
CA ALA A 153 2.34 -9.95 21.16
C ALA A 153 1.40 -11.18 21.13
N ARG A 154 0.81 -11.51 19.96
CA ARG A 154 -0.15 -12.62 19.81
C ARG A 154 0.48 -13.93 19.37
N ILE A 155 1.44 -13.88 18.45
CA ILE A 155 2.06 -15.07 17.82
C ILE A 155 3.52 -15.29 18.23
N GLY A 156 4.07 -14.40 19.05
CA GLY A 156 5.44 -14.42 19.52
C GLY A 156 6.39 -13.62 18.64
N ASP A 157 7.38 -12.98 19.27
CA ASP A 157 8.37 -12.13 18.60
C ASP A 157 9.21 -12.88 17.54
N GLN A 158 9.49 -14.16 17.79
CA GLN A 158 10.26 -15.00 16.87
C GLN A 158 9.61 -15.07 15.48
N SER A 159 8.28 -15.24 15.44
CA SER A 159 7.47 -15.30 14.22
C SER A 159 7.42 -13.97 13.46
N CYS A 160 7.75 -12.86 14.13
CA CYS A 160 7.73 -11.50 13.60
C CYS A 160 9.12 -10.88 13.39
N THR A 161 10.20 -11.65 13.56
CA THR A 161 11.58 -11.12 13.56
C THR A 161 11.90 -10.30 12.30
N GLN A 162 11.55 -10.81 11.11
CA GLN A 162 11.81 -10.08 9.85
C GLN A 162 11.02 -8.78 9.76
N ALA A 163 9.77 -8.78 10.22
CA ALA A 163 8.93 -7.60 10.22
C ALA A 163 9.47 -6.53 11.19
N ASN A 164 9.91 -6.96 12.39
CA ASN A 164 10.50 -6.09 13.40
C ASN A 164 11.81 -5.46 12.93
N VAL A 165 12.69 -6.24 12.28
CA VAL A 165 13.93 -5.71 11.69
C VAL A 165 13.64 -4.69 10.60
N ALA A 166 12.66 -4.95 9.73
CA ALA A 166 12.25 -4.02 8.68
C ALA A 166 11.69 -2.70 9.26
N LEU A 167 10.87 -2.77 10.31
CA LEU A 167 10.36 -1.60 11.01
C LEU A 167 11.46 -0.82 11.73
N ALA A 168 12.40 -1.50 12.39
CA ALA A 168 13.52 -0.87 13.07
C ALA A 168 14.42 -0.11 12.09
N LYS A 169 14.77 -0.73 10.95
CA LYS A 169 15.51 -0.07 9.88
C LYS A 169 14.80 1.19 9.40
N ARG A 170 13.48 1.09 9.17
CA ARG A 170 12.68 2.22 8.70
C ARG A 170 12.58 3.34 9.75
N LYS A 171 12.53 3.00 11.03
CA LYS A 171 12.54 3.98 12.11
C LYS A 171 13.86 4.74 12.14
N ALA A 172 14.98 4.03 12.00
CA ALA A 172 16.29 4.66 11.88
C ALA A 172 16.39 5.56 10.64
N ASP A 173 15.81 5.15 9.51
CA ASP A 173 15.73 6.00 8.32
C ASP A 173 14.88 7.24 8.57
N PHE A 174 13.75 7.14 9.29
CA PHE A 174 12.92 8.29 9.65
C PHE A 174 13.63 9.28 10.58
N GLU A 175 14.43 8.80 11.54
CA GLU A 175 15.18 9.65 12.47
C GLU A 175 16.34 10.42 11.80
N ARG A 176 16.79 9.96 10.62
CA ARG A 176 17.85 10.63 9.84
C ARG A 176 17.35 11.81 9.00
N TYR A 177 16.03 11.99 8.82
CA TYR A 177 15.39 13.06 8.03
C TYR A 177 14.60 14.04 8.90
#